data_AF-A0A1Y4U1E1-F1
#
_entry.id   AF-A0A1Y4U1E1-F1
#
_cell.length_a   1.000
_cell.length_b   1.000
_cell.length_c   1.000
_cell.angle_alpha   90.00
_cell.angle_beta   90.00
_cell.angle_gamma   90.00
#
_symmetry.space_group_name_H-M   'P 1'
#
loop_
_entity.id
_entity.type
_entity.pdbx_description
1 polymer ?
#
loop_
_entity_poly.entity_id
_entity_poly.type
_entity_poly.pdbx_seq_one_letter_code
_entity_poly.pdbx_strand_id
1 'polypeptide(L)'
;MNVKQIRVVAFLTGLLALAACEHEDIDRQHYDNKLFISAASKTDNEMLVDTDDTYTRQIMAEIAKPEANDISVTFRVAPDLVEDYKTAYYDSEAVALPDGICRIDEPTAWILSGGVQSTPVTVTFENVLSLDRKQKYVMPVTIESVEGIGGVLRSSNTCYFIFRGASLINIVADFTDNRAWPEWGSFSEVSNMYSFTMEALINPTKLDKTISTIMGIEDSFLIRLGDSGIDPAQLQVAGMGGSKVTDASLIIPTGTWTHIAVTFECISAYQSEVKIYINGEMKKSGTFYVSNINFAIPHSNESGSSFKRCFWVGYSFADERRFEGKLAELRLWNRVLTEEEINTENHFYRVDPESDGLVAYWKLNDGAGTVGKDYSSYAHDLTFESEPEWVSVNLPE
;
A
#
# COMPACT_ATOMS: atom_id res chain seq x y z
N MET A 1 -13.96 54.90 -85.56
CA MET A 1 -14.69 53.65 -85.86
C MET A 1 -14.81 52.84 -84.59
N ASN A 2 -15.96 52.20 -84.35
CA ASN A 2 -16.29 51.19 -83.32
C ASN A 2 -15.92 51.53 -81.86
N VAL A 3 -16.79 51.91 -80.92
CA VAL A 3 -18.14 51.46 -80.50
C VAL A 3 -18.16 50.19 -79.61
N LYS A 4 -18.20 50.44 -78.29
CA LYS A 4 -18.92 49.77 -77.17
C LYS A 4 -18.80 48.25 -76.89
N GLN A 5 -18.51 47.94 -75.63
CA GLN A 5 -19.40 47.37 -74.57
C GLN A 5 -18.71 47.61 -73.19
N ILE A 6 -19.25 48.24 -72.13
CA ILE A 6 -20.48 48.01 -71.31
C ILE A 6 -20.37 46.68 -70.55
N ARG A 7 -19.99 46.56 -69.25
CA ARG A 7 -20.68 46.86 -67.95
C ARG A 7 -19.74 46.39 -66.78
N VAL A 8 -19.84 46.70 -65.46
CA VAL A 8 -20.48 47.77 -64.65
C VAL A 8 -19.97 47.74 -63.17
N VAL A 9 -20.07 48.87 -62.43
CA VAL A 9 -20.09 49.13 -60.96
C VAL A 9 -19.54 48.12 -59.93
N ALA A 10 -18.68 48.62 -59.02
CA ALA A 10 -18.63 48.27 -57.58
C ALA A 10 -18.41 49.56 -56.74
N PHE A 11 -18.78 49.55 -55.45
CA PHE A 11 -19.12 50.76 -54.67
C PHE A 11 -18.57 50.69 -53.23
N LEU A 12 -18.06 51.82 -52.68
CA LEU A 12 -18.01 52.15 -51.23
C LEU A 12 -17.15 51.22 -50.30
N THR A 13 -16.72 51.55 -49.06
CA THR A 13 -16.78 52.73 -48.15
C THR A 13 -15.54 52.68 -47.21
N GLY A 14 -15.21 53.76 -46.50
CA GLY A 14 -14.26 53.69 -45.38
C GLY A 14 -14.13 54.97 -44.56
N LEU A 15 -14.85 55.06 -43.44
CA LEU A 15 -14.79 56.18 -42.49
C LEU A 15 -14.76 55.58 -41.07
N LEU A 16 -13.64 55.75 -40.35
CA LEU A 16 -13.51 55.25 -38.98
C LEU A 16 -14.21 56.20 -38.01
N ALA A 17 -15.07 55.64 -37.15
CA ALA A 17 -15.56 56.31 -35.95
C ALA A 17 -14.69 55.89 -34.75
N LEU A 18 -14.18 56.86 -33.99
CA LEU A 18 -13.56 56.62 -32.69
C LEU A 18 -14.67 56.46 -31.65
N ALA A 19 -14.98 55.21 -31.29
CA ALA A 19 -15.74 54.92 -30.09
C ALA A 19 -14.80 55.02 -28.87
N ALA A 20 -15.14 55.88 -27.92
CA ALA A 20 -14.50 55.85 -26.61
C ALA A 20 -14.93 54.56 -25.88
N CYS A 21 -14.00 53.86 -25.23
CA CYS A 21 -14.36 52.77 -24.34
C CYS A 21 -15.12 53.36 -23.14
N GLU A 22 -16.39 52.94 -22.98
CA GLU A 22 -17.08 53.11 -21.71
C GLU A 22 -16.32 52.34 -20.62
N HIS A 23 -16.37 52.88 -19.40
CA HIS A 23 -15.81 52.22 -18.22
C HIS A 23 -16.50 50.85 -18.04
N GLU A 24 -15.73 49.76 -18.01
CA GLU A 24 -16.30 48.47 -17.57
C GLU A 24 -16.66 48.59 -16.09
N ASP A 25 -17.96 48.63 -15.85
CA ASP A 25 -18.58 48.73 -14.53
C ASP A 25 -18.55 47.33 -13.90
N ILE A 26 -17.58 47.10 -13.01
CA ILE A 26 -17.27 45.76 -12.45
C ILE A 26 -18.49 45.18 -11.69
N ASP A 27 -19.38 46.04 -11.19
CA ASP A 27 -20.63 45.65 -10.53
C ASP A 27 -21.70 45.06 -11.48
N ARG A 28 -21.50 45.07 -12.82
CA ARG A 28 -22.40 44.40 -13.78
C ARG A 28 -22.30 42.88 -13.81
N GLN A 29 -21.28 42.28 -13.21
CA GLN A 29 -21.23 40.83 -13.02
C GLN A 29 -21.86 40.47 -11.66
N HIS A 30 -23.18 40.27 -11.66
CA HIS A 30 -23.93 39.78 -10.50
C HIS A 30 -23.57 38.32 -10.18
N TYR A 31 -22.42 38.12 -9.54
CA TYR A 31 -22.16 36.92 -8.77
C TYR A 31 -22.91 37.01 -7.44
N ASP A 32 -23.86 36.11 -7.22
CA ASP A 32 -24.47 35.90 -5.91
C ASP A 32 -23.36 35.53 -4.91
N ASN A 33 -23.07 36.41 -3.94
CA ASN A 33 -22.15 36.08 -2.87
C ASN A 33 -22.79 34.99 -2.01
N LYS A 34 -22.20 33.79 -2.04
CA LYS A 34 -22.63 32.61 -1.29
C LYS A 34 -21.50 32.15 -0.39
N LEU A 35 -21.85 31.64 0.78
CA LEU A 35 -20.92 31.00 1.69
C LEU A 35 -20.62 29.56 1.25
N PHE A 36 -19.36 29.13 1.40
CA PHE A 36 -18.91 27.77 1.10
C PHE A 36 -17.88 27.29 2.14
N ILE A 37 -17.69 25.97 2.26
CA ILE A 37 -16.56 25.42 3.02
C ILE A 37 -15.26 25.67 2.25
N SER A 38 -14.28 26.26 2.94
CA SER A 38 -12.94 26.58 2.43
C SER A 38 -12.30 25.39 1.71
N ALA A 39 -11.58 25.67 0.63
CA ALA A 39 -10.79 24.66 -0.06
C ALA A 39 -9.67 24.07 0.83
N ALA A 40 -9.11 24.86 1.75
CA ALA A 40 -8.09 24.40 2.69
C ALA A 40 -8.65 23.37 3.70
N SER A 41 -9.95 23.45 4.01
CA SER A 41 -10.66 22.45 4.83
C SER A 41 -11.04 21.19 4.04
N LYS A 42 -10.50 21.00 2.82
CA LYS A 42 -10.72 19.82 1.97
C LYS A 42 -9.43 19.13 1.52
N THR A 43 -8.26 19.67 1.88
CA THR A 43 -6.94 19.20 1.42
C THR A 43 -6.24 18.22 2.36
N ASP A 44 -6.75 17.99 3.57
CA ASP A 44 -6.19 17.07 4.57
C ASP A 44 -7.33 16.33 5.29
N ASN A 45 -8.06 15.53 4.49
CA ASN A 45 -9.30 14.88 4.90
C ASN A 45 -9.17 13.37 5.06
N GLU A 46 -8.10 12.77 4.57
CA GLU A 46 -7.82 11.34 4.76
C GLU A 46 -7.11 11.12 6.10
N MET A 47 -7.62 10.20 6.89
CA MET A 47 -7.08 9.79 8.18
C MET A 47 -6.70 8.31 8.09
N LEU A 48 -5.41 8.06 8.26
CA LEU A 48 -4.86 6.71 8.34
C LEU A 48 -4.94 6.25 9.79
N VAL A 49 -5.74 5.22 10.05
CA VAL A 49 -5.90 4.63 11.39
C VAL A 49 -4.69 3.75 11.67
N ASP A 50 -3.67 4.32 12.32
CA ASP A 50 -2.47 3.61 12.77
C ASP A 50 -2.45 3.39 14.29
N THR A 51 -1.82 4.29 15.06
CA THR A 51 -1.64 4.16 16.52
C THR A 51 -2.49 5.13 17.35
N ASP A 52 -2.89 6.26 16.77
CA ASP A 52 -3.64 7.28 17.52
C ASP A 52 -5.14 6.94 17.55
N ASP A 53 -5.74 7.07 18.73
CA ASP A 53 -7.17 6.83 18.98
C ASP A 53 -8.00 8.12 18.93
N THR A 54 -7.35 9.27 18.75
CA THR A 54 -7.99 10.58 18.73
C THR A 54 -7.35 11.50 17.69
N TYR A 55 -8.17 12.11 16.85
CA TYR A 55 -7.75 13.04 15.80
C TYR A 55 -8.58 14.32 15.88
N THR A 56 -8.01 15.44 15.48
CA THR A 56 -8.75 16.69 15.27
C THR A 56 -8.50 17.24 13.86
N ARG A 57 -9.49 17.97 13.34
CA ARG A 57 -9.40 18.75 12.09
C ARG A 57 -10.12 20.08 12.25
N GLN A 58 -9.72 21.06 11.46
CA GLN A 58 -10.36 22.38 11.45
C GLN A 58 -11.10 22.61 10.13
N ILE A 59 -12.36 23.04 10.26
CA ILE A 59 -13.19 23.48 9.13
C ILE A 59 -13.44 24.98 9.23
N MET A 60 -13.42 25.65 8.08
CA MET A 60 -13.72 27.08 7.93
C MET A 60 -14.68 27.30 6.78
N ALA A 61 -15.49 28.35 6.89
CA ALA A 61 -16.30 28.86 5.81
C ALA A 61 -15.67 30.10 5.19
N GLU A 62 -15.92 30.31 3.90
CA GLU A 62 -15.45 31.44 3.11
C GLU A 62 -16.58 32.02 2.25
N ILE A 63 -16.40 33.28 1.85
CA ILE A 63 -17.26 34.04 0.94
C ILE A 63 -16.40 34.73 -0.12
N ALA A 64 -16.94 34.94 -1.32
CA ALA A 64 -16.16 35.48 -2.44
C ALA A 64 -15.90 36.99 -2.34
N LYS A 65 -16.75 37.72 -1.60
CA LYS A 65 -16.68 39.17 -1.39
C LYS A 65 -16.96 39.49 0.09
N PRO A 66 -16.29 40.49 0.71
CA PRO A 66 -16.65 40.93 2.06
C PRO A 66 -18.07 41.47 2.14
N GLU A 67 -18.77 41.16 3.23
CA GLU A 67 -20.08 41.75 3.56
C GLU A 67 -19.98 42.83 4.64
N ALA A 68 -20.99 43.69 4.71
CA ALA A 68 -21.04 44.82 5.65
C ALA A 68 -21.54 44.44 7.06
N ASN A 69 -22.17 43.27 7.20
CA ASN A 69 -22.60 42.68 8.46
C ASN A 69 -21.80 41.42 8.78
N ASP A 70 -21.82 41.02 10.05
CA ASP A 70 -21.30 39.72 10.46
C ASP A 70 -22.17 38.59 9.87
N ILE A 71 -21.56 37.44 9.59
CA ILE A 71 -22.19 36.23 9.08
C ILE A 71 -21.93 35.11 10.09
N SER A 72 -22.98 34.43 10.53
CA SER A 72 -22.88 33.20 11.31
C SER A 72 -23.06 31.99 10.40
N VAL A 73 -22.29 30.93 10.64
CA VAL A 73 -22.45 29.63 9.98
C VAL A 73 -22.40 28.54 11.04
N THR A 74 -23.30 27.57 10.96
CA THR A 74 -23.30 26.41 11.87
C THR A 74 -23.08 25.14 11.07
N PHE A 75 -22.09 24.34 11.49
CA PHE A 75 -21.77 23.05 10.89
C PHE A 75 -22.42 21.91 11.68
N ARG A 76 -22.73 20.80 11.00
CA ARG A 76 -23.14 19.55 11.64
C ARG A 76 -22.38 18.34 11.11
N VAL A 77 -22.23 17.36 11.97
CA VAL A 77 -21.88 15.98 11.59
C VAL A 77 -23.06 15.39 10.81
N ALA A 78 -22.79 14.72 9.68
CA ALA A 78 -23.81 14.35 8.71
C ALA A 78 -23.60 12.95 8.09
N PRO A 79 -23.65 11.86 8.89
CA PRO A 79 -23.51 10.49 8.38
C PRO A 79 -24.57 10.12 7.34
N ASP A 80 -25.71 10.81 7.36
CA ASP A 80 -26.79 10.71 6.37
C ASP A 80 -26.38 11.09 4.94
N LEU A 81 -25.29 11.85 4.77
CA LEU A 81 -24.78 12.28 3.45
C LEU A 81 -23.70 11.34 2.88
N VAL A 82 -23.50 10.14 3.43
CA VAL A 82 -22.50 9.20 2.87
C VAL A 82 -22.87 8.70 1.47
N GLU A 83 -24.16 8.56 1.16
CA GLU A 83 -24.61 8.11 -0.18
C GLU A 83 -24.30 9.15 -1.28
N ASP A 84 -24.28 10.44 -0.92
CA ASP A 84 -23.81 11.52 -1.81
C ASP A 84 -22.31 11.36 -2.11
N TYR A 85 -21.49 10.98 -1.11
CA TYR A 85 -20.08 10.65 -1.31
C TYR A 85 -19.90 9.47 -2.26
N LYS A 86 -20.57 8.34 -2.00
CA LYS A 86 -20.50 7.14 -2.85
C LYS A 86 -20.78 7.47 -4.32
N THR A 87 -21.84 8.25 -4.54
CA THR A 87 -22.30 8.66 -5.87
C THR A 87 -21.33 9.63 -6.54
N ALA A 88 -20.77 10.59 -5.80
CA ALA A 88 -19.86 11.60 -6.34
C ALA A 88 -18.46 11.07 -6.64
N TYR A 89 -17.99 10.08 -5.87
CA TYR A 89 -16.62 9.55 -5.94
C TYR A 89 -16.52 8.11 -6.49
N TYR A 90 -17.63 7.52 -6.93
CA TYR A 90 -17.72 6.14 -7.46
C TYR A 90 -17.21 5.07 -6.48
N ASP A 91 -17.49 5.24 -5.20
CA ASP A 91 -17.01 4.39 -4.11
C ASP A 91 -18.19 3.71 -3.40
N SER A 92 -18.59 2.53 -3.87
CA SER A 92 -19.75 1.80 -3.34
C SER A 92 -19.51 1.21 -1.94
N GLU A 93 -18.25 0.91 -1.62
CA GLU A 93 -17.86 0.15 -0.42
C GLU A 93 -17.62 1.04 0.81
N ALA A 94 -17.48 2.36 0.63
CA ALA A 94 -17.46 3.32 1.74
C ALA A 94 -18.70 3.20 2.63
N VAL A 95 -18.54 3.23 3.96
CA VAL A 95 -19.68 3.27 4.91
C VAL A 95 -19.64 4.52 5.77
N ALA A 96 -20.78 4.93 6.34
CA ALA A 96 -20.81 6.03 7.29
C ALA A 96 -19.95 5.69 8.52
N LEU A 97 -19.17 6.65 9.00
CA LEU A 97 -18.45 6.51 10.27
C LEU A 97 -19.47 6.33 11.43
N PRO A 98 -19.28 5.35 12.33
CA PRO A 98 -20.23 5.07 13.42
C PRO A 98 -20.53 6.26 14.34
N ASP A 99 -21.74 6.24 14.92
CA ASP A 99 -22.19 7.20 15.93
C ASP A 99 -21.24 7.22 17.14
N GLY A 100 -21.03 8.41 17.70
CA GLY A 100 -20.20 8.63 18.89
C GLY A 100 -18.69 8.73 18.62
N ILE A 101 -18.21 8.44 17.42
CA ILE A 101 -16.79 8.61 17.04
C ILE A 101 -16.49 10.07 16.68
N CYS A 102 -17.37 10.74 15.93
CA CYS A 102 -17.19 12.15 15.53
C CYS A 102 -18.07 13.10 16.34
N ARG A 103 -17.51 14.23 16.80
CA ARG A 103 -18.27 15.35 17.38
C ARG A 103 -17.72 16.72 16.97
N ILE A 104 -18.55 17.74 17.16
CA ILE A 104 -18.20 19.15 17.02
C ILE A 104 -18.74 19.86 18.27
N ASP A 105 -17.84 20.23 19.18
CA ASP A 105 -18.22 20.78 20.49
C ASP A 105 -18.69 22.24 20.39
N GLU A 106 -18.09 23.03 19.49
CA GLU A 106 -18.45 24.41 19.17
C GLU A 106 -18.74 24.54 17.66
N PRO A 107 -19.99 24.30 17.20
CA PRO A 107 -20.29 24.15 15.78
C PRO A 107 -20.50 25.46 14.99
N THR A 108 -20.56 26.61 15.67
CA THR A 108 -20.86 27.90 15.04
C THR A 108 -19.59 28.73 14.85
N ALA A 109 -19.33 29.13 13.61
CA ALA A 109 -18.26 30.05 13.24
C ALA A 109 -18.79 31.42 12.79
N TRP A 110 -17.92 32.42 12.81
CA TRP A 110 -18.25 33.80 12.44
C TRP A 110 -17.29 34.34 11.38
N ILE A 111 -17.84 34.92 10.31
CA ILE A 111 -17.12 35.86 9.44
C ILE A 111 -17.53 37.26 9.91
N LEU A 112 -16.58 38.01 10.48
CA LEU A 112 -16.84 39.39 10.91
C LEU A 112 -16.95 40.33 9.70
N SER A 113 -17.72 41.41 9.84
CA SER A 113 -17.88 42.48 8.85
C SER A 113 -16.54 42.91 8.23
N GLY A 114 -16.49 42.96 6.89
CA GLY A 114 -15.26 43.25 6.13
C GLY A 114 -14.28 42.07 5.98
N GLY A 115 -14.50 40.94 6.66
CA GLY A 115 -13.77 39.68 6.46
C GLY A 115 -14.33 38.83 5.31
N VAL A 116 -13.60 37.75 4.96
CA VAL A 116 -14.01 36.77 3.92
C VAL A 116 -13.90 35.32 4.36
N GLN A 117 -13.39 35.05 5.57
CA GLN A 117 -13.13 33.72 6.11
C GLN A 117 -13.59 33.68 7.56
N SER A 118 -14.12 32.53 8.00
CA SER A 118 -14.64 32.36 9.35
C SER A 118 -13.54 32.05 10.36
N THR A 119 -13.85 32.17 11.65
CA THR A 119 -13.13 31.43 12.70
C THR A 119 -13.12 29.93 12.39
N PRO A 120 -12.06 29.18 12.75
CA PRO A 120 -12.04 27.72 12.59
C PRO A 120 -12.97 27.03 13.60
N VAL A 121 -13.67 26.00 13.14
CA VAL A 121 -14.44 25.06 13.98
C VAL A 121 -13.68 23.75 14.04
N THR A 122 -13.55 23.18 15.24
CA THR A 122 -12.81 21.93 15.45
C THR A 122 -13.77 20.74 15.36
N VAL A 123 -13.46 19.81 14.46
CA VAL A 123 -14.08 18.48 14.39
C VAL A 123 -13.16 17.50 15.11
N THR A 124 -13.70 16.78 16.08
CA THR A 124 -12.97 15.85 16.94
C THR A 124 -13.43 14.43 16.67
N PHE A 125 -12.48 13.51 16.55
CA PHE A 125 -12.71 12.08 16.33
C PHE A 125 -12.06 11.30 17.47
N GLU A 126 -12.80 10.46 18.19
CA GLU A 126 -12.35 9.68 19.36
C GLU A 126 -12.76 8.20 19.22
N ASN A 127 -12.03 7.29 19.87
CA ASN A 127 -12.22 5.83 19.77
C ASN A 127 -11.98 5.29 18.35
N VAL A 128 -11.11 5.95 17.57
CA VAL A 128 -10.86 5.61 16.16
C VAL A 128 -10.18 4.24 15.98
N LEU A 129 -9.47 3.74 16.99
CA LEU A 129 -8.91 2.38 17.00
C LEU A 129 -9.98 1.27 17.13
N SER A 130 -11.24 1.62 17.43
CA SER A 130 -12.35 0.66 17.43
C SER A 130 -12.92 0.35 16.04
N LEU A 131 -12.49 1.07 15.00
CA LEU A 131 -12.91 0.87 13.62
C LEU A 131 -12.30 -0.40 13.02
N ASP A 132 -13.04 -1.09 12.15
CA ASP A 132 -12.47 -2.16 11.33
C ASP A 132 -11.50 -1.54 10.30
N ARG A 133 -10.21 -1.82 10.45
CA ARG A 133 -9.15 -1.29 9.56
C ARG A 133 -9.34 -1.68 8.09
N LYS A 134 -10.07 -2.76 7.80
CA LYS A 134 -10.38 -3.22 6.44
C LYS A 134 -11.54 -2.44 5.79
N GLN A 135 -12.32 -1.73 6.59
CA GLN A 135 -13.47 -0.98 6.12
C GLN A 135 -13.08 0.49 5.88
N LYS A 136 -13.43 1.01 4.70
CA LYS A 136 -13.38 2.46 4.47
C LYS A 136 -14.58 3.10 5.15
N TYR A 137 -14.35 4.01 6.09
CA TYR A 137 -15.40 4.85 6.66
C TYR A 137 -15.31 6.28 6.12
N VAL A 138 -16.45 6.96 6.06
CA VAL A 138 -16.56 8.35 5.65
C VAL A 138 -17.46 9.09 6.62
N MET A 139 -17.01 10.25 7.11
CA MET A 139 -17.81 11.16 7.90
C MET A 139 -17.99 12.49 7.15
N PRO A 140 -19.16 12.73 6.55
CA PRO A 140 -19.51 14.04 6.03
C PRO A 140 -19.73 15.04 7.19
N VAL A 141 -19.22 16.25 7.02
CA VAL A 141 -19.54 17.42 7.83
C VAL A 141 -20.03 18.52 6.90
N THR A 142 -21.23 19.04 7.16
CA THR A 142 -21.94 19.95 6.25
C THR A 142 -22.38 21.22 6.97
N ILE A 143 -22.66 22.27 6.21
CA ILE A 143 -23.30 23.49 6.72
C ILE A 143 -24.79 23.18 6.97
N GLU A 144 -25.21 23.28 8.22
CA GLU A 144 -26.62 23.14 8.61
C GLU A 144 -27.39 24.45 8.44
N SER A 145 -26.81 25.57 8.85
CA SER A 145 -27.43 26.88 8.75
C SER A 145 -26.43 28.01 8.50
N VAL A 146 -26.92 29.11 7.93
CA VAL A 146 -26.17 30.36 7.73
C VAL A 146 -27.11 31.54 7.91
N GLU A 147 -26.64 32.60 8.56
CA GLU A 147 -27.35 33.88 8.68
C GLU A 147 -26.44 35.03 8.22
N GLY A 148 -27.03 36.12 7.70
CA GLY A 148 -26.29 37.31 7.28
C GLY A 148 -25.76 37.30 5.83
N ILE A 149 -26.01 36.25 5.04
CA ILE A 149 -25.66 36.19 3.61
C ILE A 149 -26.76 35.52 2.78
N GLY A 150 -26.78 35.74 1.46
CA GLY A 150 -27.77 35.21 0.52
C GLY A 150 -27.80 33.69 0.32
N GLY A 151 -27.22 32.90 1.23
CA GLY A 151 -27.25 31.44 1.26
C GLY A 151 -25.90 30.75 1.00
N VAL A 152 -25.97 29.42 0.88
CA VAL A 152 -24.80 28.53 0.75
C VAL A 152 -24.62 28.05 -0.70
N LEU A 153 -23.37 27.95 -1.16
CA LEU A 153 -23.02 27.35 -2.44
C LEU A 153 -23.13 25.81 -2.34
N ARG A 154 -24.18 25.24 -2.93
CA ARG A 154 -24.49 23.79 -2.83
C ARG A 154 -23.37 22.85 -3.29
N SER A 155 -22.53 23.25 -4.23
CA SER A 155 -21.40 22.43 -4.70
C SER A 155 -20.22 22.38 -3.71
N SER A 156 -20.24 23.19 -2.65
CA SER A 156 -19.16 23.26 -1.66
C SER A 156 -19.69 23.48 -0.24
N ASN A 157 -20.86 22.91 0.09
CA ASN A 157 -21.44 22.98 1.43
C ASN A 157 -21.00 21.83 2.37
N THR A 158 -20.41 20.77 1.82
CA THR A 158 -20.02 19.56 2.54
C THR A 158 -18.51 19.31 2.39
N CYS A 159 -17.93 18.81 3.49
CA CYS A 159 -16.58 18.31 3.63
C CYS A 159 -16.68 16.81 3.98
N TYR A 160 -15.86 15.95 3.39
CA TYR A 160 -15.88 14.51 3.67
C TYR A 160 -14.56 14.11 4.31
N PHE A 161 -14.58 13.69 5.57
CA PHE A 161 -13.44 13.05 6.23
C PHE A 161 -13.47 11.55 5.94
N ILE A 162 -12.32 10.97 5.60
CA ILE A 162 -12.20 9.60 5.13
C ILE A 162 -11.27 8.85 6.08
N PHE A 163 -11.72 7.72 6.62
CA PHE A 163 -10.92 6.84 7.47
C PHE A 163 -10.65 5.53 6.74
N ARG A 164 -9.40 5.11 6.75
CA ARG A 164 -8.93 3.81 6.25
C ARG A 164 -7.89 3.27 7.23
N GLY A 165 -7.75 1.95 7.37
CA GLY A 165 -6.61 1.37 8.06
C GLY A 165 -5.30 1.88 7.46
N ALA A 166 -4.33 2.25 8.31
CA ALA A 166 -2.99 2.52 7.82
C ALA A 166 -2.40 1.23 7.23
N SER A 167 -1.91 1.29 5.99
CA SER A 167 -1.22 0.16 5.39
C SER A 167 0.06 -0.15 6.16
N LEU A 168 0.18 -1.39 6.61
CA LEU A 168 1.33 -1.91 7.36
C LEU A 168 2.56 -2.05 6.45
N ILE A 169 2.32 -2.28 5.16
CA ILE A 169 3.33 -2.22 4.10
C ILE A 169 2.81 -1.29 3.02
N ASN A 170 3.60 -0.27 2.68
CA ASN A 170 3.30 0.75 1.68
C ASN A 170 4.28 0.74 0.48
N ILE A 171 5.41 0.03 0.60
CA ILE A 171 6.45 -0.13 -0.41
C ILE A 171 6.94 -1.58 -0.35
N VAL A 172 7.19 -2.19 -1.51
CA VAL A 172 7.81 -3.52 -1.65
C VAL A 172 8.88 -3.52 -2.74
N ALA A 173 9.79 -4.50 -2.73
CA ALA A 173 10.72 -4.73 -3.82
C ALA A 173 10.15 -5.67 -4.88
N ASP A 174 10.20 -5.27 -6.16
CA ASP A 174 10.02 -6.18 -7.29
C ASP A 174 11.34 -6.90 -7.62
N PHE A 175 11.27 -8.23 -7.69
CA PHE A 175 12.41 -9.11 -7.96
C PHE A 175 12.51 -9.54 -9.44
N THR A 176 11.64 -9.03 -10.32
CA THR A 176 11.69 -9.29 -11.77
C THR A 176 13.09 -8.96 -12.31
N ASP A 177 13.71 -9.95 -12.96
CA ASP A 177 15.09 -9.92 -13.46
C ASP A 177 16.17 -9.58 -12.41
N ASN A 178 15.87 -9.65 -11.11
CA ASN A 178 16.80 -9.34 -10.02
C ASN A 178 17.05 -10.56 -9.10
N ARG A 179 18.00 -10.43 -8.20
CA ARG A 179 18.34 -11.41 -7.16
C ARG A 179 19.05 -10.74 -6.00
N ALA A 180 18.90 -11.32 -4.81
CA ALA A 180 19.56 -10.81 -3.61
C ALA A 180 20.16 -11.95 -2.77
N TRP A 181 21.11 -11.61 -1.89
CA TRP A 181 21.76 -12.57 -0.98
C TRP A 181 22.19 -11.90 0.33
N PRO A 182 22.17 -12.64 1.45
CA PRO A 182 22.78 -12.20 2.70
C PRO A 182 24.26 -12.61 2.76
N GLU A 183 25.05 -11.90 3.58
CA GLU A 183 26.39 -12.33 3.97
C GLU A 183 26.41 -12.82 5.43
N TRP A 184 26.31 -14.14 5.61
CA TRP A 184 26.30 -14.77 6.93
C TRP A 184 27.66 -14.81 7.65
N GLY A 185 28.78 -14.74 6.91
CA GLY A 185 30.12 -14.88 7.50
C GLY A 185 30.28 -16.18 8.31
N SER A 186 30.54 -16.06 9.62
CA SER A 186 30.66 -17.19 10.56
C SER A 186 29.47 -17.30 11.53
N PHE A 187 28.27 -16.90 11.11
CA PHE A 187 27.09 -16.82 11.95
C PHE A 187 26.56 -18.20 12.37
N SER A 188 26.57 -18.49 13.67
CA SER A 188 26.24 -19.81 14.24
C SER A 188 24.76 -20.18 14.10
N GLU A 189 23.85 -19.20 14.22
CA GLU A 189 22.41 -19.43 14.24
C GLU A 189 21.89 -20.11 12.97
N VAL A 190 22.56 -19.89 11.84
CA VAL A 190 22.21 -20.47 10.54
C VAL A 190 23.19 -21.55 10.06
N SER A 191 24.17 -21.93 10.90
CA SER A 191 25.24 -22.86 10.53
C SER A 191 24.88 -24.35 10.63
N ASN A 192 23.95 -24.75 11.51
CA ASN A 192 23.50 -26.14 11.69
C ASN A 192 22.07 -26.17 12.29
N MET A 193 21.08 -25.70 11.55
CA MET A 193 19.70 -25.59 12.02
C MET A 193 19.02 -26.97 12.02
N TYR A 194 18.66 -27.47 13.21
CA TYR A 194 17.88 -28.70 13.39
C TYR A 194 16.37 -28.45 13.35
N SER A 195 15.95 -27.22 13.63
CA SER A 195 14.60 -26.72 13.46
C SER A 195 14.65 -25.27 12.99
N PHE A 196 13.70 -24.87 12.16
CA PHE A 196 13.56 -23.49 11.68
C PHE A 196 12.19 -23.26 11.03
N THR A 197 11.87 -21.99 10.80
CA THR A 197 10.75 -21.56 9.95
C THR A 197 11.26 -20.52 8.95
N MET A 198 10.87 -20.66 7.69
CA MET A 198 11.13 -19.69 6.63
C MET A 198 9.80 -19.15 6.12
N GLU A 199 9.65 -17.83 6.11
CA GLU A 199 8.41 -17.15 5.71
C GLU A 199 8.65 -16.14 4.59
N ALA A 200 7.62 -15.88 3.80
CA ALA A 200 7.61 -14.86 2.77
C ALA A 200 6.17 -14.41 2.48
N LEU A 201 5.97 -13.10 2.30
CA LEU A 201 4.79 -12.56 1.64
C LEU A 201 5.12 -12.38 0.16
N ILE A 202 4.44 -13.12 -0.73
CA ILE A 202 4.77 -13.20 -2.16
C ILE A 202 3.61 -12.75 -3.04
N ASN A 203 3.92 -12.04 -4.12
CA ASN A 203 2.97 -11.72 -5.20
C ASN A 203 3.65 -11.93 -6.56
N PRO A 204 3.62 -13.17 -7.09
CA PRO A 204 4.18 -13.47 -8.40
C PRO A 204 3.43 -12.68 -9.48
N THR A 205 4.15 -11.93 -10.30
CA THR A 205 3.58 -11.25 -11.46
C THR A 205 3.48 -12.20 -12.66
N LYS A 206 4.37 -13.20 -12.74
CA LYS A 206 4.41 -14.15 -13.86
C LYS A 206 4.99 -15.50 -13.44
N LEU A 207 4.36 -16.59 -13.92
CA LEU A 207 4.74 -17.98 -13.63
C LEU A 207 4.67 -18.83 -14.91
N ASP A 208 5.56 -18.54 -15.86
CA ASP A 208 5.70 -19.28 -17.13
C ASP A 208 7.01 -20.09 -17.25
N LYS A 209 7.87 -19.99 -16.22
CA LYS A 209 9.12 -20.74 -16.08
C LYS A 209 8.87 -22.14 -15.50
N THR A 210 9.78 -23.08 -15.76
CA THR A 210 9.73 -24.41 -15.13
C THR A 210 9.98 -24.36 -13.63
N ILE A 211 10.79 -23.39 -13.16
CA ILE A 211 11.04 -23.11 -11.74
C ILE A 211 11.07 -21.58 -11.57
N SER A 212 10.46 -21.06 -10.51
CA SER A 212 10.63 -19.67 -10.05
C SER A 212 11.07 -19.68 -8.58
N THR A 213 12.22 -19.08 -8.26
CA THR A 213 12.86 -19.27 -6.95
C THR A 213 12.44 -18.21 -5.93
N ILE A 214 11.93 -18.62 -4.76
CA ILE A 214 11.60 -17.66 -3.69
C ILE A 214 12.85 -17.38 -2.85
N MET A 215 13.28 -18.34 -2.02
CA MET A 215 14.54 -18.22 -1.25
C MET A 215 15.08 -19.56 -0.74
N GLY A 216 16.39 -19.61 -0.48
CA GLY A 216 17.09 -20.76 0.11
C GLY A 216 18.37 -21.13 -0.62
N ILE A 217 18.74 -22.42 -0.55
CA ILE A 217 19.94 -23.02 -1.17
C ILE A 217 19.52 -24.22 -2.01
N GLU A 218 19.75 -24.16 -3.33
CA GLU A 218 19.56 -25.29 -4.25
C GLU A 218 20.34 -26.53 -3.79
N ASP A 219 19.80 -27.72 -4.03
CA ASP A 219 20.35 -29.01 -3.57
C ASP A 219 20.48 -29.18 -2.03
N SER A 220 20.05 -28.21 -1.22
CA SER A 220 20.09 -28.27 0.26
C SER A 220 18.72 -28.07 0.89
N PHE A 221 18.16 -26.85 0.78
CA PHE A 221 16.80 -26.49 1.21
C PHE A 221 16.38 -25.21 0.47
N LEU A 222 15.44 -25.34 -0.47
CA LEU A 222 15.02 -24.27 -1.38
C LEU A 222 13.49 -24.21 -1.47
N ILE A 223 12.92 -23.03 -1.28
CA ILE A 223 11.51 -22.75 -1.50
C ILE A 223 11.35 -22.18 -2.92
N ARG A 224 10.53 -22.83 -3.75
CA ARG A 224 10.34 -22.47 -5.16
C ARG A 224 8.92 -22.80 -5.66
N LEU A 225 8.54 -22.19 -6.77
CA LEU A 225 7.32 -22.51 -7.52
C LEU A 225 7.72 -23.31 -8.77
N GLY A 226 6.96 -24.36 -9.11
CA GLY A 226 7.22 -25.19 -10.27
C GLY A 226 8.38 -26.19 -10.16
N ASP A 227 8.37 -27.18 -11.04
CA ASP A 227 9.47 -28.08 -11.38
C ASP A 227 9.16 -28.79 -12.71
N SER A 228 10.09 -29.57 -13.25
CA SER A 228 9.85 -30.43 -14.41
C SER A 228 8.69 -31.41 -14.17
N GLY A 229 7.55 -31.17 -14.83
CA GLY A 229 6.34 -31.99 -14.70
C GLY A 229 5.40 -31.56 -13.56
N ILE A 230 5.65 -30.38 -12.98
CA ILE A 230 4.83 -29.75 -11.94
C ILE A 230 4.31 -28.41 -12.48
N ASP A 231 3.12 -28.00 -12.05
CA ASP A 231 2.54 -26.72 -12.46
C ASP A 231 3.45 -25.55 -12.04
N PRO A 232 3.79 -24.59 -12.92
CA PRO A 232 4.61 -23.42 -12.58
C PRO A 232 4.11 -22.61 -11.38
N ALA A 233 2.82 -22.67 -11.05
CA ALA A 233 2.22 -22.01 -9.90
C ALA A 233 2.26 -22.84 -8.59
N GLN A 234 2.68 -24.11 -8.65
CA GLN A 234 2.66 -25.01 -7.50
C GLN A 234 3.91 -24.84 -6.62
N LEU A 235 3.70 -24.53 -5.34
CA LEU A 235 4.78 -24.41 -4.35
C LEU A 235 5.43 -25.77 -4.06
N GLN A 236 6.76 -25.75 -4.01
CA GLN A 236 7.61 -26.89 -3.69
C GLN A 236 8.74 -26.46 -2.75
N VAL A 237 8.98 -27.27 -1.73
CA VAL A 237 10.21 -27.24 -0.96
C VAL A 237 11.09 -28.37 -1.49
N ALA A 238 12.24 -28.04 -2.05
CA ALA A 238 13.23 -28.99 -2.58
C ALA A 238 14.46 -29.02 -1.68
N GLY A 239 15.13 -30.17 -1.56
CA GLY A 239 16.32 -30.27 -0.71
C GLY A 239 17.19 -31.49 -0.97
N MET A 240 18.13 -31.69 -0.04
CA MET A 240 19.21 -32.66 -0.16
C MET A 240 18.72 -34.08 -0.47
N GLY A 241 19.51 -34.81 -1.27
CA GLY A 241 19.19 -36.19 -1.65
C GLY A 241 18.00 -36.34 -2.59
N GLY A 242 17.47 -35.24 -3.14
CA GLY A 242 16.27 -35.24 -3.97
C GLY A 242 14.96 -35.25 -3.17
N SER A 243 15.01 -35.00 -1.86
CA SER A 243 13.81 -34.79 -1.04
C SER A 243 13.01 -33.59 -1.55
N LYS A 244 11.69 -33.77 -1.68
CA LYS A 244 10.75 -32.73 -2.14
C LYS A 244 9.44 -32.84 -1.36
N VAL A 245 8.91 -31.72 -0.88
CA VAL A 245 7.54 -31.61 -0.38
C VAL A 245 6.76 -30.68 -1.30
N THR A 246 5.66 -31.18 -1.86
CA THR A 246 4.77 -30.46 -2.76
C THR A 246 3.44 -31.21 -2.89
N ASP A 247 2.40 -30.56 -3.40
CA ASP A 247 1.07 -31.12 -3.65
C ASP A 247 0.34 -30.29 -4.70
N ALA A 248 -0.53 -30.90 -5.52
CA ALA A 248 -1.29 -30.21 -6.57
C ALA A 248 -2.26 -29.14 -6.03
N SER A 249 -2.53 -29.12 -4.72
CA SER A 249 -3.30 -28.09 -4.04
C SER A 249 -2.50 -26.83 -3.65
N LEU A 250 -1.15 -26.85 -3.73
CA LEU A 250 -0.29 -25.74 -3.33
C LEU A 250 -0.13 -24.66 -4.41
N ILE A 251 -1.22 -24.29 -5.07
CA ILE A 251 -1.21 -23.31 -6.16
C ILE A 251 -1.17 -21.89 -5.59
N ILE A 252 -0.16 -21.12 -6.01
CA ILE A 252 -0.02 -19.69 -5.71
C ILE A 252 -0.58 -18.87 -6.88
N PRO A 253 -1.61 -18.03 -6.68
CA PRO A 253 -2.13 -17.16 -7.74
C PRO A 253 -1.12 -16.08 -8.13
N THR A 254 -1.09 -15.70 -9.40
CA THR A 254 -0.37 -14.50 -9.86
C THR A 254 -1.19 -13.24 -9.58
N GLY A 255 -0.54 -12.14 -9.23
CA GLY A 255 -1.19 -10.85 -8.99
C GLY A 255 -1.93 -10.73 -7.66
N THR A 256 -1.77 -11.69 -6.74
CA THR A 256 -2.43 -11.69 -5.42
C THR A 256 -1.41 -12.00 -4.34
N TRP A 257 -1.38 -11.18 -3.30
CA TRP A 257 -0.50 -11.39 -2.14
C TRP A 257 -0.87 -12.67 -1.40
N THR A 258 0.11 -13.54 -1.23
CA THR A 258 -0.02 -14.83 -0.55
C THR A 258 1.07 -14.94 0.49
N HIS A 259 0.71 -15.17 1.76
CA HIS A 259 1.68 -15.51 2.79
C HIS A 259 2.02 -17.00 2.67
N ILE A 260 3.31 -17.31 2.68
CA ILE A 260 3.78 -18.69 2.78
C ILE A 260 4.69 -18.82 4.01
N ALA A 261 4.53 -19.93 4.72
CA ALA A 261 5.46 -20.34 5.77
C ALA A 261 5.85 -21.80 5.58
N VAL A 262 7.13 -22.11 5.78
CA VAL A 262 7.68 -23.46 5.69
C VAL A 262 8.44 -23.75 6.97
N THR A 263 7.99 -24.76 7.72
CA THR A 263 8.69 -25.21 8.93
C THR A 263 9.52 -26.46 8.61
N PHE A 264 10.65 -26.61 9.30
CA PHE A 264 11.52 -27.79 9.27
C PHE A 264 11.81 -28.21 10.72
N GLU A 265 11.76 -29.51 11.01
CA GLU A 265 12.09 -30.04 12.33
C GLU A 265 12.70 -31.45 12.28
N CYS A 266 13.89 -31.63 12.85
CA CYS A 266 14.56 -32.92 12.98
C CYS A 266 13.87 -33.85 13.99
N ILE A 267 12.94 -34.66 13.51
CA ILE A 267 12.17 -35.63 14.30
C ILE A 267 12.97 -36.90 14.66
N SER A 268 13.98 -37.28 13.88
CA SER A 268 14.93 -38.34 14.24
C SER A 268 16.24 -38.26 13.43
N ALA A 269 17.19 -39.16 13.70
CA ALA A 269 18.45 -39.21 12.97
C ALA A 269 18.22 -39.42 11.46
N TYR A 270 18.68 -38.47 10.65
CA TYR A 270 18.48 -38.37 9.20
C TYR A 270 17.01 -38.32 8.75
N GLN A 271 16.09 -37.83 9.59
CA GLN A 271 14.71 -37.57 9.20
C GLN A 271 14.20 -36.28 9.85
N SER A 272 13.79 -35.33 9.01
CA SER A 272 13.10 -34.11 9.42
C SER A 272 11.72 -34.04 8.80
N GLU A 273 10.74 -33.56 9.56
CA GLU A 273 9.46 -33.15 9.02
C GLU A 273 9.60 -31.78 8.36
N VAL A 274 8.90 -31.58 7.23
CA VAL A 274 8.74 -30.28 6.57
C VAL A 274 7.26 -30.02 6.38
N LYS A 275 6.74 -28.93 6.95
CA LYS A 275 5.35 -28.50 6.75
C LYS A 275 5.28 -27.22 5.92
N ILE A 276 4.24 -27.10 5.10
CA ILE A 276 3.96 -25.96 4.22
C ILE A 276 2.60 -25.37 4.60
N TYR A 277 2.59 -24.07 4.85
CA TYR A 277 1.42 -23.26 5.17
C TYR A 277 1.19 -22.23 4.06
N ILE A 278 -0.06 -22.00 3.68
CA ILE A 278 -0.46 -20.97 2.72
C ILE A 278 -1.58 -20.14 3.36
N ASN A 279 -1.38 -18.82 3.47
CA ASN A 279 -2.27 -17.89 4.17
C ASN A 279 -2.64 -18.36 5.58
N GLY A 280 -1.66 -18.94 6.29
CA GLY A 280 -1.80 -19.44 7.65
C GLY A 280 -2.35 -20.86 7.81
N GLU A 281 -2.94 -21.46 6.78
CA GLU A 281 -3.50 -22.82 6.85
C GLU A 281 -2.44 -23.87 6.49
N MET A 282 -2.29 -24.92 7.32
CA MET A 282 -1.38 -26.04 7.01
C MET A 282 -1.90 -26.87 5.82
N LYS A 283 -1.20 -26.80 4.69
CA LYS A 283 -1.60 -27.48 3.44
C LYS A 283 -0.91 -28.83 3.22
N LYS A 284 0.35 -28.98 3.65
CA LYS A 284 1.13 -30.19 3.39
C LYS A 284 2.17 -30.45 4.48
N SER A 285 2.38 -31.72 4.80
CA SER A 285 3.58 -32.22 5.47
C SER A 285 4.29 -33.25 4.59
N GLY A 286 5.60 -33.40 4.76
CA GLY A 286 6.44 -34.43 4.17
C GLY A 286 7.75 -34.62 4.94
N THR A 287 8.60 -35.53 4.46
CA THR A 287 9.84 -35.92 5.15
C THR A 287 11.08 -35.64 4.30
N PHE A 288 12.07 -34.97 4.89
CA PHE A 288 13.40 -34.78 4.34
C PHE A 288 14.38 -35.76 5.03
N TYR A 289 15.24 -36.42 4.26
CA TYR A 289 16.15 -37.45 4.79
C TYR A 289 17.50 -36.88 5.26
N VAL A 290 17.44 -35.86 6.10
CA VAL A 290 18.57 -35.11 6.67
C VAL A 290 18.23 -34.71 8.11
N SER A 291 19.22 -34.34 8.94
CA SER A 291 18.98 -33.89 10.33
C SER A 291 19.15 -32.39 10.56
N ASN A 292 19.91 -31.70 9.73
CA ASN A 292 20.08 -30.25 9.84
C ASN A 292 20.35 -29.62 8.47
N ILE A 293 20.15 -28.32 8.39
CA ILE A 293 20.52 -27.49 7.23
C ILE A 293 21.57 -26.47 7.66
N ASN A 294 22.55 -26.22 6.80
CA ASN A 294 23.54 -25.17 6.97
C ASN A 294 23.31 -24.11 5.89
N PHE A 295 22.81 -22.94 6.29
CA PHE A 295 22.66 -21.79 5.41
C PHE A 295 23.87 -20.85 5.45
N ALA A 296 24.77 -20.97 6.44
CA ALA A 296 26.02 -20.21 6.58
C ALA A 296 27.10 -20.61 5.55
N ILE A 297 26.71 -20.89 4.30
CA ILE A 297 27.63 -21.05 3.19
C ILE A 297 28.02 -19.65 2.68
N PRO A 298 29.31 -19.29 2.64
CA PRO A 298 29.74 -17.99 2.12
C PRO A 298 29.21 -17.76 0.71
N HIS A 299 28.75 -16.53 0.45
CA HIS A 299 28.21 -16.15 -0.84
C HIS A 299 29.22 -16.34 -1.97
N SER A 300 28.73 -16.74 -3.15
CA SER A 300 29.51 -16.77 -4.39
C SER A 300 28.59 -16.70 -5.60
N ASN A 301 29.12 -16.27 -6.75
CA ASN A 301 28.40 -16.31 -8.04
C ASN A 301 28.15 -17.73 -8.61
N GLU A 302 28.29 -18.78 -7.79
CA GLU A 302 28.08 -20.20 -8.16
C GLU A 302 28.78 -20.63 -9.46
N SER A 303 29.99 -20.09 -9.70
CA SER A 303 30.72 -20.23 -10.96
C SER A 303 32.02 -21.01 -10.80
N GLY A 304 32.44 -21.70 -11.86
CA GLY A 304 33.68 -22.49 -11.89
C GLY A 304 33.46 -23.97 -11.54
N SER A 305 34.55 -24.70 -11.28
CA SER A 305 34.51 -26.17 -11.09
C SER A 305 34.41 -26.63 -9.62
N SER A 306 34.38 -25.70 -8.66
CA SER A 306 34.46 -26.02 -7.23
C SER A 306 33.67 -25.06 -6.33
N PHE A 307 32.61 -24.44 -6.85
CA PHE A 307 31.71 -23.63 -6.03
C PHE A 307 30.84 -24.51 -5.13
N LYS A 308 30.23 -23.89 -4.11
CA LYS A 308 29.13 -24.47 -3.33
C LYS A 308 27.87 -23.66 -3.63
N ARG A 309 26.70 -24.30 -3.54
CA ARG A 309 25.42 -23.58 -3.51
C ARG A 309 25.37 -22.71 -2.26
N CYS A 310 24.99 -21.45 -2.40
CA CYS A 310 24.86 -20.49 -1.30
C CYS A 310 23.43 -19.96 -1.20
N PHE A 311 23.15 -19.16 -0.18
CA PHE A 311 21.80 -18.62 0.04
C PHE A 311 21.49 -17.51 -0.97
N TRP A 312 20.32 -17.62 -1.60
CA TRP A 312 19.78 -16.64 -2.53
C TRP A 312 18.31 -16.34 -2.24
N VAL A 313 17.88 -15.15 -2.64
CA VAL A 313 16.50 -14.69 -2.76
C VAL A 313 16.26 -14.35 -4.22
N GLY A 314 15.14 -14.81 -4.79
CA GLY A 314 14.76 -14.55 -6.18
C GLY A 314 15.52 -15.35 -7.24
N TYR A 315 16.55 -16.14 -6.89
CA TYR A 315 17.39 -16.88 -7.84
C TYR A 315 17.83 -18.24 -7.30
N SER A 316 17.97 -19.24 -8.19
CA SER A 316 18.74 -20.45 -7.92
C SER A 316 19.32 -21.00 -9.22
N PHE A 317 20.52 -21.58 -9.18
CA PHE A 317 21.15 -22.35 -10.27
C PHE A 317 21.48 -21.60 -11.58
N ALA A 318 20.50 -20.95 -12.22
CA ALA A 318 20.62 -20.22 -13.48
C ALA A 318 19.46 -19.22 -13.67
N ASP A 319 19.62 -18.30 -14.62
CA ASP A 319 18.74 -17.13 -14.77
C ASP A 319 17.31 -17.48 -15.19
N GLU A 320 17.09 -18.60 -15.88
CA GLU A 320 15.74 -19.08 -16.23
C GLU A 320 14.90 -19.49 -15.01
N ARG A 321 15.48 -19.47 -13.80
CA ARG A 321 14.80 -19.75 -12.52
C ARG A 321 14.57 -18.52 -11.64
N ARG A 322 14.85 -17.31 -12.17
CA ARG A 322 14.59 -16.05 -11.46
C ARG A 322 13.09 -15.87 -11.20
N PHE A 323 12.71 -15.40 -10.02
CA PHE A 323 11.34 -14.98 -9.70
C PHE A 323 10.95 -13.75 -10.53
N GLU A 324 9.66 -13.63 -10.86
CA GLU A 324 9.09 -12.45 -11.53
C GLU A 324 7.88 -11.99 -10.73
N GLY A 325 8.04 -10.91 -9.97
CA GLY A 325 7.03 -10.37 -9.06
C GLY A 325 7.62 -9.81 -7.77
N LYS A 326 6.73 -9.47 -6.84
CA LYS A 326 7.07 -8.74 -5.61
C LYS A 326 7.26 -9.69 -4.43
N LEU A 327 8.23 -9.37 -3.59
CA LEU A 327 8.51 -10.05 -2.33
C LEU A 327 8.47 -9.02 -1.19
N ALA A 328 7.94 -9.43 -0.04
CA ALA A 328 7.92 -8.66 1.20
C ALA A 328 8.05 -9.61 2.40
N GLU A 329 8.38 -9.07 3.57
CA GLU A 329 8.32 -9.78 4.85
C GLU A 329 9.03 -11.16 4.84
N LEU A 330 10.23 -11.22 4.24
CA LEU A 330 11.03 -12.45 4.22
C LEU A 330 11.65 -12.68 5.60
N ARG A 331 11.47 -13.88 6.16
CA ARG A 331 11.95 -14.19 7.52
C ARG A 331 12.60 -15.56 7.62
N LEU A 332 13.56 -15.66 8.54
CA LEU A 332 14.13 -16.91 9.01
C LEU A 332 14.08 -16.94 10.55
N TRP A 333 13.51 -18.00 11.09
CA TRP A 333 13.40 -18.25 12.53
C TRP A 333 14.23 -19.50 12.91
N ASN A 334 14.95 -19.53 14.04
CA ASN A 334 15.67 -20.73 14.53
C ASN A 334 14.78 -21.73 15.29
N ARG A 335 13.46 -21.64 15.11
CA ARG A 335 12.45 -22.50 15.71
C ARG A 335 11.30 -22.79 14.75
N VAL A 336 10.53 -23.83 15.06
CA VAL A 336 9.23 -24.07 14.42
C VAL A 336 8.24 -23.04 14.98
N LEU A 337 7.59 -22.28 14.10
CA LEU A 337 6.38 -21.54 14.45
C LEU A 337 5.17 -22.49 14.44
N THR A 338 4.28 -22.31 15.41
CA THR A 338 2.98 -22.97 15.43
C THR A 338 2.00 -22.29 14.45
N GLU A 339 0.94 -23.01 14.08
CA GLU A 339 -0.14 -22.44 13.26
C GLU A 339 -0.82 -21.26 13.98
N GLU A 340 -0.92 -21.31 15.31
CA GLU A 340 -1.46 -20.21 16.13
C GLU A 340 -0.57 -18.96 16.07
N GLU A 341 0.76 -19.12 16.12
CA GLU A 341 1.71 -18.00 15.99
C GLU A 341 1.69 -17.40 14.59
N ILE A 342 1.71 -18.23 13.54
CA ILE A 342 1.61 -17.78 12.14
C ILE A 342 0.33 -16.97 11.90
N ASN A 343 -0.78 -17.33 12.56
CA ASN A 343 -2.07 -16.65 12.44
C ASN A 343 -2.28 -15.53 13.49
N THR A 344 -1.23 -15.08 14.20
CA THR A 344 -1.34 -13.90 15.08
C THR A 344 -1.69 -12.62 14.30
N GLU A 345 -2.28 -11.64 14.99
CA GLU A 345 -2.75 -10.42 14.34
C GLU A 345 -1.61 -9.70 13.61
N ASN A 346 -1.84 -9.37 12.33
CA ASN A 346 -0.88 -8.71 11.44
C ASN A 346 0.39 -9.51 11.09
N HIS A 347 0.54 -10.76 11.54
CA HIS A 347 1.76 -11.55 11.38
C HIS A 347 2.26 -11.62 9.93
N PHE A 348 1.38 -11.72 8.94
CA PHE A 348 1.75 -11.78 7.52
C PHE A 348 2.38 -10.47 6.99
N TYR A 349 2.18 -9.34 7.68
CA TYR A 349 2.54 -7.99 7.24
C TYR A 349 3.57 -7.30 8.14
N ARG A 350 3.67 -7.71 9.40
CA ARG A 350 4.72 -7.28 10.33
C ARG A 350 4.84 -8.26 11.51
N VAL A 351 6.06 -8.43 12.00
CA VAL A 351 6.34 -8.96 13.34
C VAL A 351 7.21 -7.98 14.13
N ASP A 352 7.29 -8.18 15.44
CA ASP A 352 8.26 -7.48 16.29
C ASP A 352 9.68 -7.94 15.90
N PRO A 353 10.61 -7.05 15.52
CA PRO A 353 11.97 -7.47 15.18
C PRO A 353 12.79 -8.01 16.37
N GLU A 354 12.32 -7.84 17.61
CA GLU A 354 12.88 -8.45 18.81
C GLU A 354 12.24 -9.82 19.18
N SER A 355 11.38 -10.37 18.32
CA SER A 355 10.68 -11.65 18.56
C SER A 355 11.64 -12.82 18.82
N ASP A 356 11.30 -13.66 19.80
CA ASP A 356 12.13 -14.81 20.18
C ASP A 356 12.32 -15.79 19.01
N GLY A 357 13.59 -16.10 18.76
CA GLY A 357 14.04 -16.96 17.68
C GLY A 357 14.06 -16.33 16.27
N LEU A 358 13.82 -15.02 16.11
CA LEU A 358 13.93 -14.36 14.81
C LEU A 358 15.42 -14.12 14.45
N VAL A 359 15.87 -14.73 13.35
CA VAL A 359 17.29 -14.78 12.94
C VAL A 359 17.62 -13.82 11.80
N ALA A 360 16.66 -13.62 10.90
CA ALA A 360 16.71 -12.61 9.86
C ALA A 360 15.30 -12.17 9.47
N TYR A 361 15.13 -10.90 9.15
CA TYR A 361 13.85 -10.28 8.85
C TYR A 361 14.02 -9.15 7.82
N TRP A 362 13.88 -9.49 6.55
CA TRP A 362 13.95 -8.54 5.44
C TRP A 362 12.55 -8.11 5.04
N LYS A 363 12.13 -6.93 5.50
CA LYS A 363 10.82 -6.35 5.17
C LYS A 363 10.67 -6.03 3.68
N LEU A 364 11.79 -5.67 3.04
CA LEU A 364 11.87 -5.25 1.63
C LEU A 364 11.01 -4.01 1.34
N ASN A 365 11.01 -3.04 2.25
CA ASN A 365 10.25 -1.79 2.14
C ASN A 365 11.15 -0.53 2.20
N ASP A 366 12.45 -0.69 1.98
CA ASP A 366 13.47 0.35 2.13
C ASP A 366 13.33 1.52 1.13
N GLY A 367 12.76 1.26 -0.05
CA GLY A 367 12.28 2.28 -0.99
C GLY A 367 13.34 2.97 -1.87
N ALA A 368 14.63 2.67 -1.67
CA ALA A 368 15.72 3.11 -2.55
C ALA A 368 16.97 2.22 -2.39
N GLY A 369 17.81 2.16 -3.41
CA GLY A 369 19.13 1.54 -3.36
C GLY A 369 19.13 0.02 -3.46
N THR A 370 20.29 -0.59 -3.18
CA THR A 370 20.59 -2.01 -3.42
C THR A 370 20.70 -2.84 -2.13
N VAL A 371 20.15 -2.35 -1.02
CA VAL A 371 20.20 -3.01 0.29
C VAL A 371 18.77 -3.28 0.76
N GLY A 372 18.45 -4.55 1.00
CA GLY A 372 17.23 -4.95 1.70
C GLY A 372 17.57 -5.18 3.16
N LYS A 373 17.21 -4.23 4.04
CA LYS A 373 17.68 -4.25 5.42
C LYS A 373 17.14 -5.44 6.21
N ASP A 374 18.01 -6.08 7.00
CA ASP A 374 17.60 -6.99 8.07
C ASP A 374 17.20 -6.18 9.31
N TYR A 375 15.94 -6.31 9.70
CA TYR A 375 15.40 -5.68 10.89
C TYR A 375 15.63 -6.49 12.17
N SER A 376 16.06 -7.76 12.06
CA SER A 376 16.39 -8.60 13.23
C SER A 376 17.53 -8.01 14.05
N SER A 377 17.73 -8.53 15.26
CA SER A 377 18.86 -8.16 16.12
C SER A 377 20.25 -8.50 15.53
N TYR A 378 20.33 -9.25 14.42
CA TYR A 378 21.58 -9.73 13.82
C TYR A 378 22.06 -8.92 12.61
N ALA A 379 21.19 -8.12 11.97
CA ALA A 379 21.53 -7.20 10.88
C ALA A 379 22.29 -7.85 9.68
N HIS A 380 21.88 -9.06 9.26
CA HIS A 380 22.40 -9.71 8.05
C HIS A 380 21.66 -9.22 6.80
N ASP A 381 21.88 -7.96 6.42
CA ASP A 381 21.26 -7.30 5.27
C ASP A 381 21.39 -8.10 3.95
N LEU A 382 20.36 -8.02 3.10
CA LEU A 382 20.43 -8.50 1.72
C LEU A 382 21.13 -7.48 0.83
N THR A 383 22.10 -7.94 0.04
CA THR A 383 22.61 -7.20 -1.12
C THR A 383 21.87 -7.62 -2.37
N PHE A 384 21.32 -6.67 -3.12
CA PHE A 384 20.74 -6.91 -4.45
C PHE A 384 21.80 -6.81 -5.56
N GLU A 385 21.62 -7.57 -6.66
CA GLU A 385 22.47 -7.48 -7.86
C GLU A 385 22.35 -6.11 -8.56
N SER A 386 21.14 -5.54 -8.57
CA SER A 386 20.84 -4.20 -9.06
C SER A 386 19.75 -3.56 -8.21
N GLU A 387 19.60 -2.23 -8.27
CA GLU A 387 18.49 -1.55 -7.58
C GLU A 387 17.15 -2.10 -8.09
N PRO A 388 16.30 -2.69 -7.21
CA PRO A 388 15.00 -3.22 -7.61
C PRO A 388 14.01 -2.08 -7.92
N GLU A 389 12.93 -2.40 -8.62
CA GLU A 389 11.80 -1.49 -8.69
C GLU A 389 11.09 -1.48 -7.33
N TRP A 390 11.09 -0.33 -6.66
CA TRP A 390 10.38 -0.13 -5.40
C TRP A 390 8.93 0.27 -5.70
N VAL A 391 8.00 -0.66 -5.47
CA VAL A 391 6.59 -0.53 -5.88
C VAL A 391 5.74 -0.10 -4.70
N SER A 392 4.99 1.00 -4.85
CA SER A 392 3.97 1.40 -3.88
C SER A 392 2.82 0.39 -3.82
N VAL A 393 2.43 0.00 -2.62
CA VAL A 393 1.31 -0.90 -2.33
C VAL A 393 0.49 -0.38 -1.15
N ASN A 394 -0.61 -1.05 -0.82
CA ASN A 394 -1.36 -0.81 0.41
C ASN A 394 -1.72 -2.19 0.99
N LEU A 395 -0.97 -2.68 1.98
CA LEU A 395 -1.19 -4.02 2.57
C LEU A 395 -1.50 -3.94 4.07
N PRO A 396 -2.45 -4.73 4.61
CA PRO A 396 -3.42 -5.57 3.89
C PRO A 396 -4.26 -4.78 2.87
N GLU A 397 -4.65 -5.44 1.79
CA GLU A 397 -5.53 -4.89 0.72
C GLU A 397 -6.96 -4.63 1.21
#